data_AF-A0A370QIE9-F1
#
_entry.id   AF-A0A370QIE9-F1
#
_cell.length_a   1.000
_cell.length_b   1.000
_cell.length_c   1.000
_cell.angle_alpha   90.00
_cell.angle_beta   90.00
_cell.angle_gamma   90.00
#
_symmetry.space_group_name_H-M   'P 1'
#
loop_
_entity.id
_entity.type
_entity.pdbx_description
1 polymer ?
#
loop_
_entity_poly.entity_id
_entity_poly.type
_entity_poly.pdbx_seq_one_letter_code
_entity_poly.pdbx_strand_id
1 'polypeptide(L)'
;MKRLLLLLTVPFLFSITNAQITVDETLTTQQLVEDVLIQNSCATVSNFQQSTGTNFGDGNGIGAFDANGSGFQFSDGVILSSGFVSNAPGPNNTLHSDGGFAWPGDADLETYTTATNTNNASWIQFDFVPFIDEISFDFIMASEEYNENFECSFSDAFAFILTDNNTGMVQNLAVLPGTTTPIEVTNIRYEVQNQCAAINEQYFEQYNFQPIANPLAPSIPAANSPIDFNGQTVPLTAMGSVVPGNDYTIKLVVADETDSAYDISVYLEAGSFSLGIDLGDDLTIAAGNAPCEGEPLTIGISPEPGDTYQWFVLNPVTMMYTIIPGETNSTITVTTTGTYQLEVTKPSGCSATDEVFIEFAPQPVAVQPDPIEICDELPNDGFAIFDLTQRDAQIQNGQSATVTWYETFNDADTAMNPIVDPTMYANIVQGFQVVWARLEENSLGCYDVVSLDLQVNDSPAITDPITDLVVCDNDEDGVE
;
A
#
# COMPACT_ATOMS: atom_id res chain seq x y z
N MET A 1 -8.64 10.34 -67.10
CA MET A 1 -8.59 8.98 -66.52
C MET A 1 -7.82 9.06 -65.21
N LYS A 2 -8.52 9.30 -64.09
CA LYS A 2 -7.92 9.30 -62.74
C LYS A 2 -7.88 7.85 -62.25
N ARG A 3 -6.70 7.29 -62.04
CA ARG A 3 -6.52 5.95 -61.47
C ARG A 3 -6.53 6.08 -59.94
N LEU A 4 -7.54 5.48 -59.31
CA LEU A 4 -7.67 5.38 -57.87
C LEU A 4 -6.75 4.25 -57.38
N LEU A 5 -5.75 4.58 -56.56
CA LEU A 5 -4.85 3.61 -55.95
C LEU A 5 -5.49 3.18 -54.61
N LEU A 6 -5.92 1.93 -54.51
CA LEU A 6 -6.46 1.36 -53.28
C LEU A 6 -5.28 0.90 -52.42
N LEU A 7 -5.00 1.60 -51.32
CA LEU A 7 -4.00 1.19 -50.33
C LEU A 7 -4.61 0.10 -49.44
N LEU A 8 -4.12 -1.13 -49.56
CA LEU A 8 -4.51 -2.25 -48.71
C LEU A 8 -3.67 -2.20 -47.42
N THR A 9 -4.26 -1.79 -46.31
CA THR A 9 -3.62 -1.85 -44.99
C THR A 9 -3.70 -3.28 -44.45
N VAL A 10 -2.56 -3.96 -44.35
CA VAL A 10 -2.41 -5.25 -43.67
C VAL A 10 -2.35 -4.98 -42.16
N PRO A 11 -3.25 -5.53 -41.33
CA PRO A 11 -3.10 -5.43 -39.89
C PRO A 11 -1.90 -6.28 -39.46
N PHE A 12 -0.88 -5.64 -38.91
CA PHE A 12 0.20 -6.33 -38.21
C PHE A 12 -0.42 -6.94 -36.96
N LEU A 13 -0.59 -8.27 -36.96
CA LEU A 13 -0.85 -9.01 -35.74
C LEU A 13 0.40 -8.87 -34.87
N PHE A 14 0.33 -8.03 -33.84
CA PHE A 14 1.28 -8.09 -32.74
C PHE A 14 1.07 -9.45 -32.06
N SER A 15 2.00 -10.38 -32.27
CA SER A 15 2.13 -11.52 -31.37
C SER A 15 2.57 -10.95 -30.03
N ILE A 16 1.69 -11.00 -29.04
CA ILE A 16 2.06 -10.76 -27.65
C ILE A 16 2.94 -11.96 -27.27
N THR A 17 4.25 -11.77 -27.22
CA THR A 17 5.13 -12.73 -26.56
C THR A 17 4.87 -12.55 -25.07
N ASN A 18 4.30 -13.54 -24.39
CA ASN A 18 4.29 -13.56 -22.93
C ASN A 18 5.76 -13.60 -22.49
N ALA A 19 6.23 -12.53 -21.88
CA ALA A 19 7.53 -12.53 -21.25
C ALA A 19 7.45 -13.40 -19.99
N GLN A 20 8.49 -14.19 -19.77
CA GLN A 20 8.73 -14.99 -18.57
C GLN A 20 9.90 -14.36 -17.84
N ILE A 21 10.07 -14.69 -16.55
CA ILE A 21 11.27 -14.30 -15.85
C ILE A 21 12.51 -14.91 -16.53
N THR A 22 13.66 -14.28 -16.35
CA THR A 22 14.97 -14.86 -16.67
C THR A 22 15.76 -15.04 -15.38
N VAL A 23 16.63 -16.04 -15.33
CA VAL A 23 17.48 -16.31 -14.16
C VAL A 23 18.96 -16.25 -14.55
N ASP A 24 19.76 -15.61 -13.70
CA ASP A 24 21.23 -15.53 -13.79
C ASP A 24 21.87 -16.23 -12.59
N GLU A 25 22.51 -17.36 -12.85
CA GLU A 25 23.25 -18.18 -11.88
C GLU A 25 24.74 -17.77 -11.78
N THR A 26 25.19 -16.73 -12.49
CA THR A 26 26.61 -16.36 -12.59
C THR A 26 27.08 -15.40 -11.49
N LEU A 27 26.15 -14.78 -10.77
CA LEU A 27 26.47 -13.86 -9.67
C LEU A 27 27.00 -14.62 -8.45
N THR A 28 28.00 -14.04 -7.80
CA THR A 28 28.47 -14.55 -6.50
C THR A 28 27.49 -14.17 -5.39
N THR A 29 27.51 -14.90 -4.27
CA THR A 29 26.69 -14.56 -3.08
C THR A 29 26.88 -13.10 -2.66
N GLN A 30 28.12 -12.60 -2.71
CA GLN A 30 28.42 -11.20 -2.40
C GLN A 30 27.67 -10.24 -3.35
N GLN A 31 27.68 -10.51 -4.66
CA GLN A 31 26.98 -9.67 -5.64
C GLN A 31 25.45 -9.77 -5.49
N LEU A 32 24.92 -10.97 -5.20
CA LEU A 32 23.48 -11.13 -4.91
C LEU A 32 23.05 -10.27 -3.70
N VAL A 33 23.89 -10.20 -2.66
CA VAL A 33 23.57 -9.40 -1.47
C VAL A 33 23.82 -7.90 -1.70
N GLU A 34 25.00 -7.52 -2.17
CA GLU A 34 25.40 -6.10 -2.30
C GLU A 34 24.74 -5.40 -3.49
N ASP A 35 24.72 -6.04 -4.66
CA ASP A 35 24.30 -5.41 -5.91
C ASP A 35 22.80 -5.62 -6.20
N VAL A 36 22.18 -6.68 -5.65
CA VAL A 36 20.77 -7.02 -5.92
C VAL A 36 19.86 -6.79 -4.70
N LEU A 37 20.11 -7.42 -3.55
CA LEU A 37 19.19 -7.32 -2.40
C LEU A 37 19.18 -5.95 -1.71
N ILE A 38 20.36 -5.36 -1.50
CA ILE A 38 20.50 -4.18 -0.63
C ILE A 38 20.47 -2.86 -1.40
N GLN A 39 21.04 -2.84 -2.62
CA GLN A 39 21.16 -1.66 -3.49
C GLN A 39 21.44 -0.33 -2.74
N ASN A 40 22.72 -0.04 -2.46
CA ASN A 40 23.20 1.24 -1.90
C ASN A 40 22.78 1.56 -0.45
N SER A 41 23.08 0.67 0.50
CA SER A 41 23.03 1.03 1.92
C SER A 41 24.40 1.46 2.46
N CYS A 42 24.39 2.28 3.52
CA CYS A 42 25.59 2.47 4.32
C CYS A 42 25.93 1.28 5.23
N ALA A 43 25.05 0.28 5.29
CA ALA A 43 25.23 -0.90 6.12
C ALA A 43 26.48 -1.66 5.68
N THR A 44 27.32 -2.00 6.66
CA THR A 44 28.46 -2.86 6.40
C THR A 44 27.96 -4.28 6.34
N VAL A 45 27.98 -4.88 5.15
CA VAL A 45 27.76 -6.32 4.97
C VAL A 45 29.08 -7.06 4.83
N SER A 46 29.12 -8.29 5.35
CA SER A 46 30.32 -9.11 5.28
C SER A 46 30.01 -10.60 5.46
N ASN A 47 31.05 -11.44 5.46
CA ASN A 47 30.94 -12.88 5.77
C ASN A 47 29.90 -13.64 4.91
N PHE A 48 29.88 -13.35 3.61
CA PHE A 48 28.98 -14.00 2.65
C PHE A 48 29.26 -15.50 2.54
N GLN A 49 28.24 -16.30 2.76
CA GLN A 49 28.25 -17.76 2.66
C GLN A 49 27.00 -18.24 1.94
N GLN A 50 27.10 -19.39 1.27
CA GLN A 50 25.97 -20.04 0.64
C GLN A 50 26.10 -21.56 0.67
N SER A 51 24.97 -22.24 0.51
CA SER A 51 24.90 -23.67 0.22
C SER A 51 23.74 -23.92 -0.74
N THR A 52 23.95 -24.78 -1.73
CA THR A 52 22.94 -25.17 -2.72
C THR A 52 23.35 -26.48 -3.39
N GLY A 53 22.53 -27.02 -4.30
CA GLY A 53 22.73 -28.35 -4.89
C GLY A 53 24.07 -28.55 -5.59
N THR A 54 24.65 -27.49 -6.16
CA THR A 54 25.99 -27.55 -6.78
C THR A 54 27.09 -27.95 -5.81
N ASN A 55 26.92 -27.72 -4.50
CA ASN A 55 27.84 -28.18 -3.46
C ASN A 55 27.80 -29.72 -3.27
N PHE A 56 26.73 -30.37 -3.73
CA PHE A 56 26.45 -31.79 -3.52
C PHE A 56 26.38 -32.60 -4.83
N GLY A 57 26.65 -31.97 -5.97
CA GLY A 57 26.66 -32.60 -7.29
C GLY A 57 25.35 -32.51 -8.07
N ASP A 58 24.42 -31.70 -7.60
CA ASP A 58 23.13 -31.38 -8.23
C ASP A 58 23.15 -29.98 -8.89
N GLY A 59 21.99 -29.51 -9.35
CA GLY A 59 21.82 -28.18 -9.94
C GLY A 59 21.86 -27.04 -8.92
N ASN A 60 21.82 -25.81 -9.42
CA ASN A 60 21.90 -24.62 -8.59
C ASN A 60 20.50 -24.15 -8.20
N GLY A 61 20.28 -23.92 -6.91
CA GLY A 61 19.04 -23.42 -6.34
C GLY A 61 19.11 -21.96 -5.90
N ILE A 62 20.14 -21.21 -6.30
CA ILE A 62 20.31 -19.78 -5.95
C ILE A 62 20.69 -18.98 -7.20
N GLY A 63 20.04 -17.85 -7.44
CA GLY A 63 20.39 -16.95 -8.55
C GLY A 63 19.75 -15.57 -8.41
N ALA A 64 20.00 -14.70 -9.40
CA ALA A 64 19.19 -13.50 -9.59
C ALA A 64 18.10 -13.76 -10.63
N PHE A 65 16.96 -13.09 -10.51
CA PHE A 65 15.92 -13.09 -11.52
C PHE A 65 15.65 -11.68 -12.05
N ASP A 66 15.12 -11.60 -13.27
CA ASP A 66 14.60 -10.38 -13.92
C ASP A 66 13.26 -10.73 -14.53
N ALA A 67 12.23 -9.93 -14.26
CA ALA A 67 10.88 -10.13 -14.78
C ALA A 67 10.84 -10.10 -16.30
N ASN A 68 11.80 -9.45 -16.95
CA ASN A 68 12.00 -9.38 -18.38
C ASN A 68 10.74 -8.88 -19.11
N GLY A 69 10.01 -7.96 -18.47
CA GLY A 69 8.74 -7.41 -18.94
C GLY A 69 7.54 -8.36 -18.80
N SER A 70 7.67 -9.44 -18.02
CA SER A 70 6.56 -10.32 -17.65
C SER A 70 5.60 -9.63 -16.68
N GLY A 71 4.47 -10.29 -16.40
CA GLY A 71 3.53 -9.87 -15.37
C GLY A 71 3.93 -10.29 -13.94
N PHE A 72 5.19 -10.70 -13.72
CA PHE A 72 5.67 -11.00 -12.37
C PHE A 72 5.71 -9.72 -11.53
N GLN A 73 5.39 -9.83 -10.24
CA GLN A 73 5.13 -8.67 -9.38
C GLN A 73 6.39 -7.88 -9.04
N PHE A 74 7.54 -8.56 -8.93
CA PHE A 74 8.84 -7.91 -8.76
C PHE A 74 9.54 -7.73 -10.10
N SER A 75 10.18 -6.59 -10.33
CA SER A 75 10.97 -6.31 -11.55
C SER A 75 12.19 -7.21 -11.67
N ASP A 76 12.84 -7.49 -10.56
CA ASP A 76 14.09 -8.22 -10.44
C ASP A 76 14.34 -8.56 -8.96
N GLY A 77 15.33 -9.40 -8.70
CA GLY A 77 15.62 -9.80 -7.33
C GLY A 77 16.50 -11.04 -7.21
N VAL A 78 16.50 -11.63 -6.02
CA VAL A 78 17.20 -12.90 -5.73
C VAL A 78 16.18 -14.01 -5.60
N ILE A 79 16.47 -15.17 -6.20
CA ILE A 79 15.66 -16.38 -6.08
C ILE A 79 16.45 -17.44 -5.29
N LEU A 80 15.78 -18.04 -4.32
CA LEU A 80 16.21 -19.27 -3.67
C LEU A 80 15.17 -20.35 -3.95
N SER A 81 15.59 -21.56 -4.28
CA SER A 81 14.70 -22.71 -4.47
C SER A 81 15.31 -23.99 -3.89
N SER A 82 14.45 -24.89 -3.43
CA SER A 82 14.85 -26.27 -3.12
C SER A 82 15.17 -27.08 -4.39
N GLY A 83 14.66 -26.65 -5.54
CA GLY A 83 14.98 -27.18 -6.87
C GLY A 83 16.05 -26.38 -7.62
N PHE A 84 16.04 -26.49 -8.95
CA PHE A 84 16.99 -25.77 -9.81
C PHE A 84 16.40 -24.43 -10.29
N VAL A 85 17.03 -23.30 -9.92
CA VAL A 85 16.52 -21.97 -10.31
C VAL A 85 16.56 -21.73 -11.81
N SER A 86 17.39 -22.46 -12.56
CA SER A 86 17.38 -22.43 -14.03
C SER A 86 16.09 -22.99 -14.65
N ASN A 87 15.29 -23.74 -13.89
CA ASN A 87 13.99 -24.24 -14.33
C ASN A 87 12.83 -23.32 -13.87
N ALA A 88 13.05 -22.38 -12.94
CA ALA A 88 12.03 -21.47 -12.45
C ALA A 88 11.31 -20.60 -13.52
N PRO A 89 11.96 -20.16 -14.63
CA PRO A 89 11.28 -19.46 -15.70
C PRO A 89 10.06 -20.23 -16.26
N GLY A 90 8.93 -19.53 -16.36
CA GLY A 90 7.70 -20.07 -16.94
C GLY A 90 7.87 -20.53 -18.40
N PRO A 91 6.82 -21.07 -19.03
CA PRO A 91 5.44 -21.16 -18.55
C PRO A 91 5.25 -22.35 -17.58
N ASN A 92 4.16 -22.33 -16.79
CA ASN A 92 3.86 -23.37 -15.80
C ASN A 92 3.41 -24.70 -16.43
N ASN A 93 4.34 -25.45 -17.01
CA ASN A 93 4.09 -26.63 -17.83
C ASN A 93 4.88 -27.86 -17.36
N THR A 94 5.82 -27.71 -16.43
CA THR A 94 6.60 -28.82 -15.92
C THR A 94 6.49 -28.90 -14.40
N LEU A 95 6.59 -30.12 -13.87
CA LEU A 95 6.61 -30.34 -12.43
C LEU A 95 8.06 -30.23 -11.96
N HIS A 96 8.29 -29.37 -10.98
CA HIS A 96 9.58 -29.23 -10.29
C HIS A 96 9.64 -30.19 -9.12
N SER A 97 10.66 -31.04 -9.14
CA SER A 97 10.97 -32.06 -8.13
C SER A 97 12.46 -32.40 -8.30
N ASP A 98 13.26 -31.35 -8.41
CA ASP A 98 14.67 -31.42 -8.74
C ASP A 98 15.50 -31.78 -7.50
N GLY A 99 16.72 -32.28 -7.73
CA GLY A 99 17.62 -32.67 -6.64
C GLY A 99 17.35 -34.08 -6.09
N GLY A 100 17.53 -34.22 -4.78
CA GLY A 100 17.53 -35.51 -4.09
C GLY A 100 18.32 -35.52 -2.79
N PHE A 101 18.19 -36.63 -2.03
CA PHE A 101 18.71 -36.80 -0.66
C PHE A 101 20.23 -36.63 -0.46
N ALA A 102 21.03 -36.51 -1.52
CA ALA A 102 22.45 -36.21 -1.40
C ALA A 102 22.70 -34.73 -1.07
N TRP A 103 21.78 -33.86 -1.51
CA TRP A 103 21.71 -32.47 -1.14
C TRP A 103 20.91 -32.36 0.18
N PRO A 104 21.58 -32.07 1.31
CA PRO A 104 20.99 -32.13 2.63
C PRO A 104 20.00 -30.98 2.87
N GLY A 105 19.14 -31.15 3.88
CA GLY A 105 18.33 -30.08 4.45
C GLY A 105 19.11 -29.16 5.39
N ASP A 106 18.37 -28.44 6.24
CA ASP A 106 18.88 -27.40 7.10
C ASP A 106 18.37 -27.49 8.55
N ALA A 107 19.31 -27.61 9.50
CA ALA A 107 18.97 -27.77 10.90
C ALA A 107 18.44 -26.48 11.56
N ASP A 108 18.82 -25.30 11.06
CA ASP A 108 18.29 -24.04 11.59
C ASP A 108 16.84 -23.87 11.14
N LEU A 109 16.53 -24.21 9.89
CA LEU A 109 15.16 -24.25 9.38
C LEU A 109 14.26 -25.14 10.25
N GLU A 110 14.70 -26.36 10.58
CA GLU A 110 13.95 -27.27 11.48
C GLU A 110 13.83 -26.75 12.92
N THR A 111 14.76 -25.89 13.36
CA THR A 111 14.75 -25.34 14.72
C THR A 111 13.80 -24.15 14.85
N TYR A 112 13.70 -23.32 13.82
CA TYR A 112 12.99 -22.03 13.85
C TYR A 112 11.69 -22.02 13.05
N THR A 113 11.27 -23.18 12.54
CA THR A 113 9.97 -23.40 11.91
C THR A 113 9.28 -24.62 12.52
N THR A 114 8.20 -25.06 11.89
CA THR A 114 7.46 -26.29 12.16
C THR A 114 8.01 -27.49 11.39
N ALA A 115 8.89 -27.26 10.42
CA ALA A 115 9.36 -28.26 9.47
C ALA A 115 10.27 -29.32 10.12
N THR A 116 10.23 -30.54 9.58
CA THR A 116 11.06 -31.65 10.06
C THR A 116 11.62 -32.50 8.92
N ASN A 117 12.85 -33.03 9.09
CA ASN A 117 13.51 -33.88 8.10
C ASN A 117 13.62 -33.20 6.73
N THR A 118 14.13 -31.98 6.74
CA THR A 118 14.29 -31.16 5.54
C THR A 118 15.32 -31.77 4.57
N ASN A 119 15.17 -31.52 3.27
CA ASN A 119 16.11 -31.91 2.22
C ASN A 119 16.32 -30.74 1.25
N ASN A 120 17.35 -30.83 0.40
CA ASN A 120 17.52 -29.89 -0.71
C ASN A 120 17.59 -28.41 -0.31
N ALA A 121 18.24 -28.11 0.82
CA ALA A 121 18.28 -26.75 1.34
C ALA A 121 19.21 -25.84 0.51
N SER A 122 18.64 -24.81 -0.10
CA SER A 122 19.37 -23.65 -0.62
C SER A 122 19.36 -22.54 0.42
N TRP A 123 20.52 -21.95 0.70
CA TRP A 123 20.58 -20.77 1.55
C TRP A 123 21.73 -19.82 1.21
N ILE A 124 21.51 -18.55 1.50
CA ILE A 124 22.55 -17.52 1.59
C ILE A 124 22.59 -16.97 3.02
N GLN A 125 23.78 -16.59 3.48
CA GLN A 125 24.01 -16.03 4.80
C GLN A 125 25.05 -14.92 4.73
N PHE A 126 24.84 -13.85 5.48
CA PHE A 126 25.81 -12.76 5.63
C PHE A 126 25.62 -12.05 6.96
N ASP A 127 26.67 -11.35 7.38
CA ASP A 127 26.66 -10.50 8.55
C ASP A 127 26.39 -9.05 8.14
N PHE A 128 25.66 -8.30 8.95
CA PHE A 128 25.39 -6.89 8.72
C PHE A 128 25.31 -6.09 10.03
N VAL A 129 25.56 -4.79 9.93
CA VAL A 129 25.37 -3.82 11.02
C VAL A 129 24.35 -2.78 10.56
N PRO A 130 23.10 -2.79 11.08
CA PRO A 130 22.06 -1.87 10.66
C PRO A 130 22.24 -0.48 11.26
N PHE A 131 21.66 0.52 10.59
CA PHE A 131 21.60 1.91 11.06
C PHE A 131 20.19 2.37 11.46
N ILE A 132 19.20 1.51 11.24
CA ILE A 132 17.80 1.64 11.62
C ILE A 132 17.49 0.67 12.76
N ASP A 133 16.35 0.85 13.42
CA ASP A 133 15.84 0.01 14.49
C ASP A 133 14.84 -1.06 14.02
N GLU A 134 14.58 -1.10 12.71
CA GLU A 134 13.79 -2.13 12.03
C GLU A 134 14.41 -2.41 10.67
N ILE A 135 14.53 -3.68 10.29
CA ILE A 135 14.85 -4.09 8.92
C ILE A 135 13.59 -4.64 8.26
N SER A 136 13.48 -4.43 6.95
CA SER A 136 12.43 -4.99 6.13
C SER A 136 12.98 -5.48 4.79
N PHE A 137 12.25 -6.39 4.15
CA PHE A 137 12.42 -6.78 2.76
C PHE A 137 11.19 -7.53 2.26
N ASP A 138 10.93 -7.40 0.96
CA ASP A 138 9.77 -7.98 0.32
C ASP A 138 10.09 -9.30 -0.36
N PHE A 139 9.14 -10.23 -0.32
CA PHE A 139 9.28 -11.56 -0.87
C PHE A 139 7.96 -12.13 -1.40
N ILE A 140 8.08 -13.09 -2.32
CA ILE A 140 7.00 -13.95 -2.80
C ILE A 140 7.42 -15.39 -2.57
N MET A 141 6.52 -16.20 -1.99
CA MET A 141 6.68 -17.65 -1.94
C MET A 141 5.89 -18.28 -3.09
N ALA A 142 6.50 -19.24 -3.79
CA ALA A 142 5.86 -20.06 -4.80
C ALA A 142 6.18 -21.53 -4.57
N SER A 143 5.24 -22.44 -4.87
CA SER A 143 5.41 -23.87 -4.60
C SER A 143 4.64 -24.73 -5.60
N GLU A 144 5.20 -25.90 -5.90
CA GLU A 144 4.55 -26.98 -6.64
C GLU A 144 3.41 -27.65 -5.88
N GLU A 145 3.36 -27.51 -4.55
CA GLU A 145 2.33 -28.13 -3.71
C GLU A 145 0.96 -27.46 -3.79
N TYR A 146 0.88 -26.25 -4.37
CA TYR A 146 -0.36 -25.60 -4.76
C TYR A 146 -1.04 -26.29 -5.95
N ASN A 147 -1.42 -27.56 -5.83
CA ASN A 147 -1.86 -28.41 -6.95
C ASN A 147 -3.26 -29.03 -6.78
N GLU A 148 -4.09 -28.45 -5.93
CA GLU A 148 -5.44 -28.87 -5.54
C GLU A 148 -5.50 -30.21 -4.78
N ASN A 149 -4.36 -30.77 -4.37
CA ASN A 149 -4.28 -32.03 -3.64
C ASN A 149 -3.34 -31.97 -2.43
N PHE A 150 -2.28 -31.16 -2.49
CA PHE A 150 -1.24 -31.15 -1.45
C PHE A 150 -1.29 -29.92 -0.54
N GLU A 151 -1.79 -28.77 -1.01
CA GLU A 151 -1.83 -27.54 -0.20
C GLU A 151 -2.69 -27.65 1.08
N CYS A 152 -3.48 -28.71 1.22
CA CYS A 152 -4.24 -29.00 2.43
C CYS A 152 -3.43 -29.67 3.55
N SER A 153 -2.26 -30.26 3.24
CA SER A 153 -1.57 -31.17 4.19
C SER A 153 -0.05 -31.20 4.08
N PHE A 154 0.51 -30.68 2.99
CA PHE A 154 1.94 -30.64 2.77
C PHE A 154 2.38 -29.19 2.56
N SER A 155 3.55 -28.89 3.09
CA SER A 155 4.29 -27.64 2.91
C SER A 155 5.76 -28.01 2.88
N ASP A 156 6.49 -27.49 1.92
CA ASP A 156 7.92 -27.26 2.10
C ASP A 156 8.16 -26.04 2.97
N ALA A 157 9.43 -25.80 3.30
CA ALA A 157 9.78 -24.85 4.33
C ALA A 157 10.78 -23.80 3.87
N PHE A 158 10.58 -22.58 4.34
CA PHE A 158 11.56 -21.51 4.24
C PHE A 158 11.59 -20.68 5.53
N ALA A 159 12.70 -20.01 5.76
CA ALA A 159 12.86 -19.12 6.90
C ALA A 159 13.84 -18.00 6.59
N PHE A 160 13.65 -16.88 7.30
CA PHE A 160 14.59 -15.77 7.33
C PHE A 160 15.09 -15.62 8.75
N ILE A 161 16.24 -16.21 9.04
CA ILE A 161 16.72 -16.41 10.39
C ILE A 161 17.66 -15.25 10.73
N LEU A 162 17.16 -14.31 11.52
CA LEU A 162 17.91 -13.16 12.04
C LEU A 162 18.50 -13.50 13.41
N THR A 163 19.81 -13.35 13.55
CA THR A 163 20.54 -13.57 14.79
C THR A 163 21.22 -12.28 15.23
N ASP A 164 20.92 -11.82 16.45
CA ASP A 164 21.68 -10.75 17.11
C ASP A 164 22.96 -11.36 17.71
N ASN A 165 24.12 -11.06 17.12
CA ASN A 165 25.39 -11.65 17.54
C ASN A 165 25.86 -11.12 18.92
N ASN A 166 25.29 -10.01 19.41
CA ASN A 166 25.60 -9.45 20.72
C ASN A 166 24.82 -10.15 21.84
N THR A 167 23.58 -10.58 21.58
CA THR A 167 22.70 -11.19 22.59
C THR A 167 22.52 -12.71 22.40
N GLY A 168 22.77 -13.22 21.20
CA GLY A 168 22.46 -14.59 20.79
C GLY A 168 20.97 -14.86 20.58
N MET A 169 20.12 -13.81 20.56
CA MET A 169 18.70 -13.96 20.24
C MET A 169 18.54 -14.28 18.75
N VAL A 170 17.64 -15.21 18.45
CA VAL A 170 17.33 -15.65 17.08
C VAL A 170 15.84 -15.52 16.82
N GLN A 171 15.48 -15.00 15.65
CA GLN A 171 14.11 -14.83 15.20
C GLN A 171 13.95 -15.31 13.76
N ASN A 172 12.85 -15.99 13.45
CA ASN A 172 12.40 -16.18 12.08
C ASN A 172 11.50 -15.00 11.65
N LEU A 173 11.85 -14.33 10.56
CA LEU A 173 11.09 -13.22 9.99
C LEU A 173 10.08 -13.66 8.92
N ALA A 174 10.17 -14.90 8.42
CA ALA A 174 9.25 -15.48 7.45
C ALA A 174 7.96 -16.00 8.13
N VAL A 175 7.19 -15.07 8.72
CA VAL A 175 5.99 -15.37 9.51
C VAL A 175 4.78 -14.61 8.98
N LEU A 176 3.57 -15.14 9.20
CA LEU A 176 2.34 -14.46 8.82
C LEU A 176 2.27 -13.07 9.47
N PRO A 177 1.85 -12.02 8.73
CA PRO A 177 1.85 -10.65 9.24
C PRO A 177 1.17 -10.50 10.61
N GLY A 178 1.87 -9.86 11.55
CA GLY A 178 1.38 -9.64 12.92
C GLY A 178 1.41 -10.88 13.83
N THR A 179 2.09 -11.96 13.44
CA THR A 179 2.16 -13.21 14.21
C THR A 179 3.60 -13.74 14.34
N THR A 180 3.75 -14.91 14.97
CA THR A 180 5.00 -15.69 14.97
C THR A 180 4.83 -17.03 14.24
N THR A 181 3.76 -17.19 13.46
CA THR A 181 3.45 -18.44 12.75
C THR A 181 4.23 -18.47 11.44
N PRO A 182 5.13 -19.44 11.22
CA PRO A 182 5.85 -19.57 9.95
C PRO A 182 4.90 -19.62 8.76
N ILE A 183 5.30 -19.02 7.64
CA ILE A 183 4.51 -19.10 6.41
C ILE A 183 4.69 -20.49 5.79
N GLU A 184 3.56 -21.09 5.43
CA GLU A 184 3.49 -22.43 4.84
C GLU A 184 2.42 -22.43 3.74
N VAL A 185 2.57 -23.33 2.77
CA VAL A 185 1.51 -23.64 1.79
C VAL A 185 0.22 -24.01 2.52
N THR A 186 0.31 -24.73 3.64
CA THR A 186 -0.88 -25.13 4.41
C THR A 186 -1.56 -24.02 5.20
N ASN A 187 -1.00 -22.82 5.26
CA ASN A 187 -1.60 -21.69 5.96
C ASN A 187 -1.80 -20.44 5.10
N ILE A 188 -1.42 -20.47 3.82
CA ILE A 188 -1.83 -19.49 2.81
C ILE A 188 -2.41 -20.25 1.63
N ARG A 189 -3.73 -20.35 1.52
CA ARG A 189 -4.39 -21.05 0.41
C ARG A 189 -5.83 -20.60 0.21
N TYR A 190 -6.29 -20.79 -1.02
CA TYR A 190 -7.70 -20.72 -1.35
C TYR A 190 -8.46 -22.00 -0.94
N GLU A 191 -9.79 -21.98 -1.05
CA GLU A 191 -10.60 -23.17 -0.80
C GLU A 191 -10.37 -24.21 -1.91
N VAL A 192 -9.99 -25.43 -1.51
CA VAL A 192 -10.00 -26.62 -2.38
C VAL A 192 -11.29 -27.38 -2.13
N GLN A 193 -12.23 -27.27 -3.07
CA GLN A 193 -13.60 -27.74 -2.87
C GLN A 193 -13.65 -29.24 -2.52
N ASN A 194 -14.33 -29.56 -1.41
CA ASN A 194 -14.45 -30.91 -0.83
C ASN A 194 -13.16 -31.50 -0.22
N GLN A 195 -12.09 -30.71 -0.06
CA GLN A 195 -10.86 -31.14 0.61
C GLN A 195 -10.55 -30.29 1.85
N CYS A 196 -10.30 -29.00 1.67
CA CYS A 196 -10.00 -28.09 2.77
C CYS A 196 -10.52 -26.67 2.53
N ALA A 197 -10.81 -25.97 3.62
CA ALA A 197 -11.24 -24.57 3.56
C ALA A 197 -10.06 -23.65 3.25
N ALA A 198 -10.37 -22.47 2.72
CA ALA A 198 -9.42 -21.37 2.57
C ALA A 198 -8.83 -20.99 3.94
N ILE A 199 -7.55 -20.64 3.95
CA ILE A 199 -6.85 -20.09 5.11
C ILE A 199 -5.96 -18.94 4.63
N ASN A 200 -6.12 -17.77 5.25
CA ASN A 200 -5.39 -16.55 4.91
C ASN A 200 -5.37 -16.24 3.39
N GLU A 201 -6.51 -16.40 2.72
CA GLU A 201 -6.63 -16.22 1.26
C GLU A 201 -6.23 -14.82 0.79
N GLN A 202 -6.25 -13.81 1.66
CA GLN A 202 -5.75 -12.47 1.35
C GLN A 202 -4.25 -12.43 1.04
N TYR A 203 -3.48 -13.46 1.45
CA TYR A 203 -2.06 -13.58 1.14
C TYR A 203 -1.78 -14.53 -0.04
N PHE A 204 -2.82 -15.16 -0.59
CA PHE A 204 -2.70 -16.03 -1.77
C PHE A 204 -2.99 -15.19 -3.02
N GLU A 205 -2.00 -15.05 -3.91
CA GLU A 205 -2.20 -14.28 -5.14
C GLU A 205 -3.00 -15.12 -6.14
N GLN A 206 -2.44 -16.25 -6.58
CA GLN A 206 -3.02 -17.04 -7.65
C GLN A 206 -2.44 -18.45 -7.79
N TYR A 207 -3.22 -19.31 -8.43
CA TYR A 207 -2.69 -20.48 -9.13
C TYR A 207 -2.14 -20.09 -10.50
N ASN A 208 -1.00 -20.65 -10.85
CA ASN A 208 -0.35 -20.48 -12.15
C ASN A 208 -0.83 -21.53 -13.17
N PHE A 209 -1.99 -22.12 -12.94
CA PHE A 209 -2.75 -22.95 -13.87
C PHE A 209 -4.23 -22.74 -13.61
N GLN A 210 -5.11 -23.30 -14.46
CA GLN A 210 -6.55 -23.20 -14.25
C GLN A 210 -7.03 -24.30 -13.30
N PRO A 211 -7.42 -23.97 -12.05
CA PRO A 211 -7.87 -24.96 -11.06
C PRO A 211 -9.20 -25.59 -11.47
N ILE A 212 -9.33 -26.90 -11.24
CA ILE A 212 -10.51 -27.69 -11.56
C ILE A 212 -11.44 -27.84 -10.35
N ALA A 213 -10.87 -28.02 -9.16
CA ALA A 213 -11.61 -28.18 -7.91
C ALA A 213 -12.33 -26.89 -7.52
N ASN A 214 -11.70 -25.73 -7.73
CA ASN A 214 -12.35 -24.43 -7.52
C ASN A 214 -12.08 -23.45 -8.67
N PRO A 215 -12.90 -23.45 -9.74
CA PRO A 215 -12.73 -22.55 -10.88
C PRO A 215 -12.91 -21.06 -10.57
N LEU A 216 -13.32 -20.70 -9.36
CA LEU A 216 -13.43 -19.30 -8.90
C LEU A 216 -12.17 -18.82 -8.19
N ALA A 217 -11.24 -19.72 -7.85
CA ALA A 217 -9.97 -19.33 -7.25
C ALA A 217 -9.17 -18.44 -8.22
N PRO A 218 -8.50 -17.40 -7.71
CA PRO A 218 -7.61 -16.55 -8.51
C PRO A 218 -6.60 -17.41 -9.27
N SER A 219 -6.53 -17.22 -10.60
CA SER A 219 -5.67 -18.04 -11.44
C SER A 219 -5.37 -17.42 -12.79
N ILE A 220 -4.24 -17.82 -13.37
CA ILE A 220 -3.88 -17.53 -14.77
C ILE A 220 -3.70 -18.82 -15.57
N PRO A 221 -3.80 -18.78 -16.91
CA PRO A 221 -3.44 -19.93 -17.72
C PRO A 221 -1.95 -20.26 -17.57
N ALA A 222 -1.61 -21.55 -17.45
CA ALA A 222 -0.24 -22.05 -17.39
C ALA A 222 0.70 -21.44 -18.44
N ALA A 223 0.24 -21.33 -19.68
CA ALA A 223 0.99 -20.74 -20.80
C ALA A 223 1.30 -19.24 -20.65
N ASN A 224 0.65 -18.56 -19.70
CA ASN A 224 0.85 -17.15 -19.39
C ASN A 224 1.63 -16.94 -18.09
N SER A 225 1.96 -18.01 -17.35
CA SER A 225 2.68 -17.90 -16.09
C SER A 225 4.10 -17.38 -16.30
N PRO A 226 4.54 -16.34 -15.57
CA PRO A 226 5.92 -15.88 -15.59
C PRO A 226 6.91 -16.89 -15.02
N ILE A 227 6.44 -17.73 -14.08
CA ILE A 227 7.21 -18.76 -13.37
C ILE A 227 6.62 -20.15 -13.61
N ASP A 228 7.43 -21.20 -13.50
CA ASP A 228 7.01 -22.60 -13.59
C ASP A 228 6.86 -23.16 -12.16
N PHE A 229 5.91 -22.61 -11.41
CA PHE A 229 5.47 -23.10 -10.09
C PHE A 229 3.95 -23.07 -10.03
N ASN A 230 3.29 -24.04 -9.40
CA ASN A 230 1.83 -24.17 -9.45
C ASN A 230 1.02 -23.05 -8.78
N GLY A 231 1.56 -22.39 -7.77
CA GLY A 231 0.90 -21.25 -7.13
C GLY A 231 1.88 -20.36 -6.38
N GLN A 232 1.42 -19.17 -6.01
CA GLN A 232 2.25 -18.17 -5.34
C GLN A 232 1.44 -17.26 -4.40
N THR A 233 2.15 -16.66 -3.45
CA THR A 233 1.60 -15.62 -2.56
C THR A 233 1.55 -14.26 -3.26
N VAL A 234 0.82 -13.32 -2.65
CA VAL A 234 1.04 -11.89 -2.90
C VAL A 234 2.46 -11.50 -2.43
N PRO A 235 3.00 -10.34 -2.82
CA PRO A 235 4.18 -9.77 -2.17
C PRO A 235 3.91 -9.60 -0.68
N LEU A 236 4.80 -10.17 0.14
CA LEU A 236 4.76 -10.10 1.60
C LEU A 236 6.04 -9.44 2.10
N THR A 237 5.94 -8.71 3.21
CA THR A 237 7.08 -8.04 3.83
C THR A 237 7.54 -8.82 5.06
N ALA A 238 8.81 -9.20 5.11
CA ALA A 238 9.46 -9.70 6.31
C ALA A 238 9.97 -8.49 7.11
N MET A 239 9.72 -8.46 8.42
CA MET A 239 10.12 -7.35 9.30
C MET A 239 10.81 -7.88 10.54
N GLY A 240 11.90 -7.22 10.96
CA GLY A 240 12.66 -7.59 12.15
C GLY A 240 13.18 -6.37 12.90
N SER A 241 12.87 -6.29 14.20
CA SER A 241 13.45 -5.23 15.05
C SER A 241 14.94 -5.48 15.27
N VAL A 242 15.74 -4.46 15.04
CA VAL A 242 17.19 -4.47 15.22
C VAL A 242 17.62 -3.31 16.11
N VAL A 243 18.86 -3.36 16.59
CA VAL A 243 19.47 -2.26 17.34
C VAL A 243 20.55 -1.64 16.46
N PRO A 244 20.45 -0.34 16.14
CA PRO A 244 21.48 0.34 15.35
C PRO A 244 22.88 0.10 15.92
N GLY A 245 23.81 -0.31 15.07
CA GLY A 245 25.20 -0.57 15.44
C GLY A 245 25.49 -1.93 16.11
N ASN A 246 24.48 -2.76 16.40
CA ASN A 246 24.71 -4.15 16.77
C ASN A 246 25.12 -4.98 15.54
N ASP A 247 25.85 -6.07 15.78
CA ASP A 247 26.23 -7.03 14.75
C ASP A 247 25.14 -8.10 14.63
N TYR A 248 24.69 -8.34 13.40
CA TYR A 248 23.65 -9.33 13.10
C TYR A 248 24.13 -10.29 12.02
N THR A 249 23.68 -11.54 12.10
CA THR A 249 23.76 -12.50 11.00
C THR A 249 22.35 -12.79 10.50
N ILE A 250 22.12 -12.72 9.19
CA ILE A 250 20.88 -13.19 8.58
C ILE A 250 21.15 -14.35 7.64
N LYS A 251 20.32 -15.40 7.75
CA LYS A 251 20.30 -16.56 6.87
C LYS A 251 18.95 -16.66 6.19
N LEU A 252 18.94 -16.65 4.86
CA LEU A 252 17.74 -16.85 4.04
C LEU A 252 17.81 -18.27 3.51
N VAL A 253 16.84 -19.11 3.86
CA VAL A 253 16.89 -20.56 3.60
C VAL A 253 15.55 -21.08 3.10
N VAL A 254 15.59 -22.00 2.14
CA VAL A 254 14.45 -22.76 1.62
C VAL A 254 14.84 -24.22 1.43
N ALA A 255 13.94 -25.16 1.70
CA ALA A 255 14.20 -26.60 1.64
C ALA A 255 12.89 -27.38 1.46
N ASP A 256 12.99 -28.56 0.87
CA ASP A 256 11.88 -29.53 0.85
C ASP A 256 11.62 -30.08 2.25
N GLU A 257 10.38 -30.46 2.55
CA GLU A 257 10.04 -31.13 3.82
C GLU A 257 9.74 -32.63 3.62
N THR A 258 10.36 -33.48 4.43
CA THR A 258 10.15 -34.95 4.51
C THR A 258 10.54 -35.78 3.28
N ASP A 259 10.54 -35.21 2.08
CA ASP A 259 11.04 -35.83 0.85
C ASP A 259 11.90 -34.84 0.04
N SER A 260 12.02 -35.06 -1.27
CA SER A 260 12.82 -34.24 -2.19
C SER A 260 12.03 -33.93 -3.48
N ALA A 261 10.71 -33.83 -3.37
CA ALA A 261 9.80 -33.70 -4.49
C ALA A 261 8.83 -32.54 -4.24
N TYR A 262 8.32 -31.96 -5.32
CA TYR A 262 7.53 -30.73 -5.32
C TYR A 262 8.34 -29.58 -4.74
N ASP A 263 9.01 -28.83 -5.61
CA ASP A 263 9.94 -27.81 -5.11
C ASP A 263 9.19 -26.54 -4.66
N ILE A 264 9.83 -25.82 -3.75
CA ILE A 264 9.45 -24.47 -3.30
C ILE A 264 10.50 -23.45 -3.77
N SER A 265 10.05 -22.22 -3.99
CA SER A 265 10.92 -21.08 -4.25
C SER A 265 10.48 -19.84 -3.50
N VAL A 266 11.46 -19.01 -3.18
CA VAL A 266 11.30 -17.69 -2.57
C VAL A 266 12.00 -16.68 -3.46
N TYR A 267 11.25 -15.67 -3.89
CA TYR A 267 11.73 -14.53 -4.66
C TYR A 267 11.83 -13.34 -3.72
N LEU A 268 13.00 -12.72 -3.61
CA LEU A 268 13.27 -11.55 -2.78
C LEU A 268 13.41 -10.34 -3.70
N GLU A 269 12.67 -9.27 -3.44
CA GLU A 269 12.67 -8.08 -4.30
C GLU A 269 14.02 -7.35 -4.24
N ALA A 270 14.52 -6.94 -5.41
CA ALA A 270 15.77 -6.18 -5.50
C ALA A 270 15.67 -4.84 -4.76
N GLY A 271 16.70 -4.48 -4.00
CA GLY A 271 16.77 -3.24 -3.24
C GLY A 271 15.83 -3.16 -2.03
N SER A 272 14.95 -4.14 -1.82
CA SER A 272 13.99 -4.13 -0.71
C SER A 272 14.65 -4.34 0.67
N PHE A 273 15.89 -4.84 0.72
CA PHE A 273 16.58 -5.13 1.97
C PHE A 273 17.11 -3.84 2.62
N SER A 274 16.23 -3.15 3.34
CA SER A 274 16.55 -1.90 4.01
C SER A 274 17.39 -2.15 5.26
N LEU A 275 18.64 -1.68 5.21
CA LEU A 275 19.58 -1.66 6.35
C LEU A 275 20.02 -0.23 6.74
N GLY A 276 19.43 0.75 6.06
CA GLY A 276 19.97 2.09 5.90
C GLY A 276 19.08 3.17 6.49
N ILE A 277 18.57 4.03 5.62
CA ILE A 277 17.60 5.09 5.93
C ILE A 277 16.27 4.62 5.35
N ASP A 278 15.18 4.90 6.03
CA ASP A 278 13.84 4.62 5.55
C ASP A 278 12.92 5.82 5.87
N LEU A 279 12.34 6.42 4.84
CA LEU A 279 11.39 7.52 4.88
C LEU A 279 9.93 7.03 4.95
N GLY A 280 9.71 5.72 4.87
CA GLY A 280 8.42 5.06 4.86
C GLY A 280 7.76 5.00 3.48
N ASP A 281 6.59 4.36 3.43
CA ASP A 281 5.81 4.18 2.21
C ASP A 281 5.42 5.50 1.53
N ASP A 282 5.20 5.42 0.21
CA ASP A 282 4.61 6.50 -0.57
C ASP A 282 3.22 6.90 -0.03
N LEU A 283 2.97 8.21 0.04
CA LEU A 283 1.70 8.78 0.44
C LEU A 283 0.92 9.21 -0.81
N THR A 284 -0.02 8.39 -1.27
CA THR A 284 -0.75 8.60 -2.52
C THR A 284 -2.25 8.63 -2.33
N ILE A 285 -2.95 9.30 -3.25
CA ILE A 285 -4.42 9.34 -3.26
C ILE A 285 -4.96 7.94 -3.53
N ALA A 286 -4.29 7.19 -4.41
CA ALA A 286 -4.66 5.82 -4.77
C ALA A 286 -4.54 4.85 -3.58
N ALA A 287 -3.51 5.01 -2.74
CA ALA A 287 -3.32 4.20 -1.54
C ALA A 287 -4.22 4.63 -0.37
N GLY A 288 -4.93 5.76 -0.48
CA GLY A 288 -5.85 6.22 0.57
C GLY A 288 -5.14 6.79 1.81
N ASN A 289 -3.87 7.18 1.68
CA ASN A 289 -3.02 7.69 2.77
C ASN A 289 -2.44 9.09 2.49
N ALA A 290 -2.81 9.75 1.38
CA ALA A 290 -2.35 11.09 1.04
C ALA A 290 -2.85 12.19 2.00
N PRO A 291 -1.99 13.15 2.40
CA PRO A 291 -2.41 14.37 3.10
C PRO A 291 -3.23 15.30 2.21
N CYS A 292 -3.99 16.23 2.80
CA CYS A 292 -4.74 17.24 2.07
C CYS A 292 -3.87 18.45 1.68
N GLU A 293 -4.11 19.02 0.50
CA GLU A 293 -3.44 20.24 0.03
C GLU A 293 -3.54 21.38 1.06
N GLY A 294 -2.42 22.08 1.25
CA GLY A 294 -2.32 23.19 2.21
C GLY A 294 -1.91 22.76 3.62
N GLU A 295 -2.06 21.48 3.98
CA GLU A 295 -1.60 20.97 5.27
C GLU A 295 -0.10 20.67 5.24
N PRO A 296 0.71 21.20 6.17
CA PRO A 296 2.13 20.89 6.23
C PRO A 296 2.35 19.45 6.74
N LEU A 297 3.06 18.64 5.95
CA LEU A 297 3.49 17.30 6.35
C LEU A 297 4.97 17.34 6.74
N THR A 298 5.33 16.77 7.89
CA THR A 298 6.73 16.58 8.27
C THR A 298 7.16 15.16 7.97
N ILE A 299 8.24 15.01 7.20
CA ILE A 299 8.85 13.73 6.82
C ILE A 299 10.31 13.70 7.24
N GLY A 300 10.88 12.51 7.37
CA GLY A 300 12.28 12.30 7.70
C GLY A 300 12.49 11.23 8.75
N ILE A 301 13.68 11.20 9.32
CA ILE A 301 14.11 10.16 10.26
C ILE A 301 14.52 10.74 11.62
N SER A 302 14.61 9.86 12.62
CA SER A 302 15.21 10.18 13.90
C SER A 302 16.70 10.56 13.72
N PRO A 303 17.15 11.71 14.25
CA PRO A 303 18.51 12.17 14.05
C PRO A 303 19.50 11.38 14.91
N GLU A 304 20.58 10.89 14.30
CA GLU A 304 21.68 10.21 14.98
C GLU A 304 22.90 11.12 15.23
N PRO A 305 23.66 10.91 16.32
CA PRO A 305 24.81 11.77 16.66
C PRO A 305 25.95 11.72 15.63
N GLY A 306 26.22 12.87 15.00
CA GLY A 306 27.37 13.06 14.10
C GLY A 306 27.04 12.91 12.61
N ASP A 307 25.82 12.47 12.29
CA ASP A 307 25.32 12.41 10.92
C ASP A 307 25.07 13.81 10.36
N THR A 308 25.20 13.94 9.03
CA THR A 308 24.80 15.14 8.29
C THR A 308 23.77 14.79 7.24
N TYR A 309 22.82 15.69 7.01
CA TYR A 309 21.64 15.46 6.18
C TYR A 309 21.60 16.44 5.02
N GLN A 310 21.11 16.00 3.87
CA GLN A 310 20.77 16.88 2.76
C GLN A 310 19.53 16.36 2.05
N TRP A 311 18.54 17.23 1.87
CA TRP A 311 17.32 16.92 1.15
C TRP A 311 17.37 17.33 -0.32
N PHE A 312 16.71 16.54 -1.15
CA PHE A 312 16.56 16.73 -2.59
C PHE A 312 15.09 16.57 -3.00
N VAL A 313 14.73 17.20 -4.11
CA VAL A 313 13.44 16.99 -4.77
C VAL A 313 13.66 16.57 -6.21
N LEU A 314 12.92 15.56 -6.67
CA LEU A 314 12.96 15.10 -8.05
C LEU A 314 12.34 16.15 -8.97
N ASN A 315 13.08 16.56 -10.00
CA ASN A 315 12.49 17.33 -11.07
C ASN A 315 11.81 16.38 -12.08
N PRO A 316 10.47 16.38 -12.21
CA PRO A 316 9.75 15.42 -13.03
C PRO A 316 9.96 15.63 -14.54
N VAL A 317 10.53 16.77 -14.95
CA VAL A 317 10.82 17.06 -16.36
C VAL A 317 12.21 16.55 -16.74
N THR A 318 13.21 16.75 -15.88
CA THR A 318 14.59 16.33 -16.15
C THR A 318 14.91 14.95 -15.62
N MET A 319 14.06 14.37 -14.76
CA MET A 319 14.29 13.13 -14.02
C MET A 319 15.61 13.18 -13.24
N MET A 320 15.87 14.33 -12.60
CA MET A 320 17.09 14.54 -11.81
C MET A 320 16.75 15.16 -10.46
N TYR A 321 17.41 14.68 -9.42
CA TYR A 321 17.34 15.26 -8.08
C TYR A 321 18.05 16.61 -8.02
N THR A 322 17.39 17.56 -7.34
CA THR A 322 17.92 18.89 -7.08
C THR A 322 17.90 19.19 -5.59
N ILE A 323 18.98 19.77 -5.09
CA ILE A 323 19.11 20.14 -3.67
C ILE A 323 17.99 21.09 -3.27
N ILE A 324 17.33 20.81 -2.15
CA ILE A 324 16.43 21.75 -1.49
C ILE A 324 17.32 22.68 -0.62
N PRO A 325 17.49 23.97 -0.97
CA PRO A 325 18.50 24.80 -0.34
C PRO A 325 18.22 25.07 1.14
N GLY A 326 19.18 24.73 2.00
CA GLY A 326 19.11 24.99 3.45
C GLY A 326 18.45 23.88 4.27
N GLU A 327 17.89 22.86 3.61
CA GLU A 327 17.29 21.70 4.29
C GLU A 327 18.37 20.66 4.61
N THR A 328 19.02 20.86 5.77
CA THR A 328 20.11 20.01 6.27
C THR A 328 19.79 19.37 7.62
N ASN A 329 18.51 19.31 7.99
CA ASN A 329 18.04 18.60 9.19
C ASN A 329 17.62 17.16 8.82
N SER A 330 17.47 16.29 9.82
CA SER A 330 16.96 14.93 9.61
C SER A 330 15.49 14.86 9.17
N THR A 331 14.77 15.98 9.24
CA THR A 331 13.38 16.12 8.83
C THR A 331 13.17 17.40 8.01
N ILE A 332 12.16 17.38 7.13
CA ILE A 332 11.66 18.54 6.39
C ILE A 332 10.15 18.64 6.49
N THR A 333 9.62 19.84 6.28
CA THR A 333 8.19 20.08 6.14
C THR A 333 7.86 20.37 4.68
N VAL A 334 6.98 19.56 4.10
CA VAL A 334 6.54 19.65 2.70
C VAL A 334 5.06 20.00 2.62
N THR A 335 4.68 20.71 1.55
CA THR A 335 3.29 21.15 1.29
C THR A 335 2.90 20.97 -0.18
N THR A 336 3.78 20.38 -0.98
CA THR A 336 3.62 20.24 -2.43
C THR A 336 3.85 18.80 -2.84
N THR A 337 3.04 18.31 -3.78
CA THR A 337 3.23 16.99 -4.38
C THR A 337 4.60 16.87 -5.03
N GLY A 338 5.30 15.76 -4.77
CA GLY A 338 6.61 15.48 -5.35
C GLY A 338 7.30 14.28 -4.73
N THR A 339 8.40 13.85 -5.34
CA THR A 339 9.31 12.84 -4.79
C THR A 339 10.45 13.55 -4.07
N TYR A 340 10.60 13.26 -2.79
CA TYR A 340 11.61 13.83 -1.90
C TYR A 340 12.62 12.76 -1.53
N GLN A 341 13.90 13.11 -1.59
CA GLN A 341 14.99 12.20 -1.25
C GLN A 341 15.83 12.79 -0.11
N LEU A 342 16.18 11.95 0.86
CA LEU A 342 17.08 12.27 1.94
C LEU A 342 18.42 11.57 1.71
N GLU A 343 19.52 12.32 1.69
CA GLU A 343 20.87 11.79 1.82
C GLU A 343 21.35 11.96 3.26
N VAL A 344 21.82 10.87 3.88
CA VAL A 344 22.49 10.89 5.19
C VAL A 344 23.94 10.50 5.01
N THR A 345 24.85 11.40 5.38
CA THR A 345 26.29 11.11 5.46
C THR A 345 26.69 10.84 6.91
N LYS A 346 27.25 9.66 7.15
CA LYS A 346 27.74 9.23 8.47
C LYS A 346 29.13 9.82 8.78
N PRO A 347 29.57 9.87 10.05
CA PRO A 347 30.92 10.26 10.43
C PRO A 347 32.04 9.44 9.76
N SER A 348 31.74 8.21 9.35
CA SER A 348 32.65 7.33 8.59
C SER A 348 32.91 7.82 7.16
N GLY A 349 32.11 8.77 6.66
CA GLY A 349 32.13 9.27 5.29
C GLY A 349 31.25 8.48 4.32
N CYS A 350 30.56 7.44 4.78
CA CYS A 350 29.54 6.76 3.98
C CYS A 350 28.30 7.65 3.81
N SER A 351 27.67 7.65 2.63
CA SER A 351 26.37 8.27 2.41
C SER A 351 25.36 7.23 1.95
N ALA A 352 24.16 7.26 2.51
CA ALA A 352 23.01 6.49 2.08
C ALA A 352 21.91 7.45 1.65
N THR A 353 21.03 7.00 0.77
CA THR A 353 19.89 7.78 0.30
C THR A 353 18.63 6.97 0.38
N ASP A 354 17.52 7.63 0.66
CA ASP A 354 16.19 7.05 0.50
C ASP A 354 15.20 8.11 -0.01
N GLU A 355 14.14 7.69 -0.69
CA GLU A 355 13.15 8.57 -1.32
C GLU A 355 11.70 8.18 -1.02
N VAL A 356 10.82 9.17 -0.97
CA VAL A 356 9.39 8.99 -0.76
C VAL A 356 8.60 9.88 -1.72
N PHE A 357 7.60 9.31 -2.38
CA PHE A 357 6.63 10.05 -3.19
C PHE A 357 5.42 10.46 -2.36
N ILE A 358 5.08 11.74 -2.44
CA ILE A 358 3.99 12.33 -1.67
C ILE A 358 3.06 13.06 -2.63
N GLU A 359 1.80 12.64 -2.68
CA GLU A 359 0.69 13.36 -3.27
C GLU A 359 -0.08 14.13 -2.19
N PHE A 360 -0.49 15.35 -2.52
CA PHE A 360 -1.45 16.10 -1.73
C PHE A 360 -2.81 16.04 -2.42
N ALA A 361 -3.83 15.58 -1.70
CA ALA A 361 -5.19 15.49 -2.17
C ALA A 361 -5.82 16.90 -2.25
N PRO A 362 -6.48 17.24 -3.36
CA PRO A 362 -7.07 18.57 -3.53
C PRO A 362 -8.16 18.79 -2.48
N GLN A 363 -8.17 19.98 -1.87
CA GLN A 363 -9.27 20.40 -1.01
C GLN A 363 -10.55 20.57 -1.84
N PRO A 364 -11.73 20.15 -1.34
CA PRO A 364 -12.98 20.57 -1.95
C PRO A 364 -13.09 22.10 -1.84
N VAL A 365 -13.82 22.73 -2.76
CA VAL A 365 -14.01 24.19 -2.77
C VAL A 365 -15.48 24.48 -2.49
N ALA A 366 -15.81 24.77 -1.24
CA ALA A 366 -17.17 25.08 -0.85
C ALA A 366 -17.56 26.45 -1.41
N VAL A 367 -18.66 26.50 -2.16
CA VAL A 367 -19.17 27.77 -2.69
C VAL A 367 -20.00 28.46 -1.60
N GLN A 368 -19.69 29.73 -1.35
CA GLN A 368 -20.47 30.58 -0.44
C GLN A 368 -21.97 30.55 -0.83
N PRO A 369 -22.86 30.03 0.04
CA PRO A 369 -24.28 29.97 -0.26
C PRO A 369 -24.97 31.33 -0.12
N ASP A 370 -26.11 31.49 -0.79
CA ASP A 370 -26.97 32.67 -0.59
C ASP A 370 -27.64 32.58 0.79
N PRO A 371 -27.95 33.72 1.45
CA PRO A 371 -28.68 33.72 2.72
C PRO A 371 -30.03 33.01 2.64
N ILE A 372 -30.50 32.45 3.75
CA ILE A 372 -31.90 32.02 3.88
C ILE A 372 -32.67 33.09 4.66
N GLU A 373 -33.68 33.65 4.02
CA GLU A 373 -34.53 34.68 4.60
C GLU A 373 -35.95 34.15 4.79
N ILE A 374 -36.47 34.21 6.01
CA ILE A 374 -37.83 33.79 6.36
C ILE A 374 -38.56 34.96 7.02
N CYS A 375 -39.84 35.14 6.68
CA CYS A 375 -40.70 36.08 7.40
C CYS A 375 -41.08 35.50 8.76
N ASP A 376 -40.95 36.32 9.79
CA ASP A 376 -41.30 35.97 11.16
C ASP A 376 -42.82 35.80 11.30
N GLU A 377 -43.28 34.67 11.81
CA GLU A 377 -44.71 34.42 12.02
C GLU A 377 -45.15 34.98 13.38
N LEU A 378 -46.44 35.26 13.57
CA LEU A 378 -46.94 35.69 14.88
C LEU A 378 -46.53 34.68 15.96
N PRO A 379 -45.83 35.09 17.04
CA PRO A 379 -45.87 36.41 17.68
C PRO A 379 -44.80 37.44 17.25
N ASN A 380 -44.06 37.19 16.16
CA ASN A 380 -42.94 38.02 15.69
C ASN A 380 -41.80 38.10 16.73
N ASP A 381 -41.32 36.92 17.16
CA ASP A 381 -40.33 36.78 18.23
C ASP A 381 -38.89 36.64 17.71
N GLY A 382 -38.66 36.74 16.41
CA GLY A 382 -37.37 36.67 15.74
C GLY A 382 -36.80 35.26 15.62
N PHE A 383 -37.64 34.24 15.76
CA PHE A 383 -37.27 32.83 15.60
C PHE A 383 -38.05 32.17 14.45
N ALA A 384 -37.36 31.35 13.66
CA ALA A 384 -37.93 30.61 12.55
C ALA A 384 -37.27 29.23 12.41
N ILE A 385 -37.93 28.34 11.64
CA ILE A 385 -37.39 27.03 11.28
C ILE A 385 -36.79 27.15 9.87
N PHE A 386 -35.53 26.76 9.74
CA PHE A 386 -34.73 26.79 8.52
C PHE A 386 -34.43 25.38 8.04
N ASP A 387 -34.62 25.15 6.74
CA ASP A 387 -34.11 23.97 6.05
C ASP A 387 -32.77 24.34 5.39
N LEU A 388 -31.68 24.04 6.11
CA LEU A 388 -30.31 24.34 5.70
C LEU A 388 -29.91 23.55 4.44
N THR A 389 -30.51 22.37 4.25
CA THR A 389 -30.20 21.47 3.13
C THR A 389 -30.56 22.06 1.76
N GLN A 390 -31.38 23.11 1.73
CA GLN A 390 -31.65 23.89 0.53
C GLN A 390 -30.41 24.52 -0.08
N ARG A 391 -29.32 24.68 0.69
CA ARG A 391 -28.06 25.24 0.23
C ARG A 391 -27.01 24.19 -0.14
N ASP A 392 -27.24 22.92 0.15
CA ASP A 392 -26.25 21.85 -0.09
C ASP A 392 -25.78 21.81 -1.54
N ALA A 393 -26.71 21.85 -2.50
CA ALA A 393 -26.37 21.82 -3.93
C ALA A 393 -25.56 23.06 -4.38
N GLN A 394 -25.80 24.22 -3.77
CA GLN A 394 -25.04 25.44 -4.05
C GLN A 394 -23.62 25.29 -3.50
N ILE A 395 -23.48 24.84 -2.25
CA ILE A 395 -22.19 24.63 -1.57
C ILE A 395 -21.34 23.60 -2.31
N GLN A 396 -21.93 22.46 -2.68
CA GLN A 396 -21.26 21.39 -3.41
C GLN A 396 -20.80 21.85 -4.80
N ASN A 397 -21.60 22.65 -5.49
CA ASN A 397 -21.32 23.10 -6.85
C ASN A 397 -20.91 21.95 -7.81
N GLY A 398 -21.54 20.78 -7.66
CA GLY A 398 -21.27 19.58 -8.46
C GLY A 398 -20.12 18.69 -7.98
N GLN A 399 -19.48 19.00 -6.84
CA GLN A 399 -18.46 18.16 -6.21
C GLN A 399 -19.10 16.95 -5.51
N SER A 400 -18.40 15.82 -5.53
CA SER A 400 -18.82 14.59 -4.84
C SER A 400 -18.35 14.59 -3.39
N ALA A 401 -18.91 15.49 -2.59
CA ALA A 401 -18.58 15.68 -1.17
C ALA A 401 -19.86 15.83 -0.33
N THR A 402 -19.76 15.53 0.96
CA THR A 402 -20.86 15.57 1.93
C THR A 402 -20.89 16.91 2.63
N VAL A 403 -22.08 17.49 2.79
CA VAL A 403 -22.27 18.74 3.55
C VAL A 403 -22.79 18.40 4.95
N THR A 404 -22.10 18.87 5.98
CA THR A 404 -22.56 18.82 7.38
C THR A 404 -22.62 20.22 7.97
N TRP A 405 -23.57 20.46 8.89
CA TRP A 405 -23.92 21.78 9.38
C TRP A 405 -23.59 21.95 10.88
N TYR A 406 -23.13 23.13 11.27
CA TYR A 406 -22.66 23.45 12.61
C TYR A 406 -23.05 24.88 13.02
N GLU A 407 -23.20 25.12 14.33
CA GLU A 407 -23.52 26.45 14.84
C GLU A 407 -22.30 27.36 14.94
N THR A 408 -21.08 26.81 15.02
CA THR A 408 -19.83 27.57 15.14
C THR A 408 -18.78 27.13 14.12
N PHE A 409 -17.89 28.05 13.76
CA PHE A 409 -16.76 27.75 12.87
C PHE A 409 -15.87 26.64 13.46
N ASN A 410 -15.57 26.72 14.76
CA ASN A 410 -14.69 25.74 15.42
C ASN A 410 -15.30 24.32 15.39
N ASP A 411 -16.62 24.22 15.58
CA ASP A 411 -17.33 22.94 15.47
C ASP A 411 -17.28 22.40 14.03
N ALA A 412 -17.44 23.26 13.01
CA ALA A 412 -17.30 22.88 11.61
C ALA A 412 -15.86 22.47 11.22
N ASP A 413 -14.85 23.19 11.71
CA ASP A 413 -13.43 22.94 11.46
C ASP A 413 -12.97 21.60 12.07
N THR A 414 -13.48 21.28 13.26
CA THR A 414 -13.13 20.06 14.00
C THR A 414 -14.14 18.92 13.84
N ALA A 415 -15.18 19.12 13.01
CA ALA A 415 -16.31 18.22 12.83
C ALA A 415 -17.01 17.78 14.15
N MET A 416 -17.03 18.64 15.16
CA MET A 416 -17.66 18.39 16.46
C MET A 416 -19.06 18.97 16.56
N ASN A 417 -19.97 18.35 17.31
CA ASN A 417 -21.33 18.86 17.57
C ASN A 417 -22.15 19.26 16.32
N PRO A 418 -22.33 18.35 15.34
CA PRO A 418 -23.13 18.67 14.15
C PRO A 418 -24.59 18.95 14.51
N ILE A 419 -25.22 19.85 13.76
CA ILE A 419 -26.66 20.08 13.78
C ILE A 419 -27.36 18.78 13.35
N VAL A 420 -28.12 18.18 14.27
CA VAL A 420 -28.69 16.83 14.10
C VAL A 420 -29.77 16.77 13.02
N ASP A 421 -30.60 17.81 12.93
CA ASP A 421 -31.66 17.92 11.91
C ASP A 421 -31.51 19.24 11.14
N PRO A 422 -30.71 19.25 10.06
CA PRO A 422 -30.52 20.43 9.23
C PRO A 422 -31.77 20.79 8.40
N THR A 423 -32.77 19.90 8.30
CA THR A 423 -34.01 20.19 7.55
C THR A 423 -35.03 21.00 8.35
N MET A 424 -34.85 21.04 9.68
CA MET A 424 -35.77 21.67 10.63
C MET A 424 -35.01 22.46 11.70
N TYR A 425 -33.93 23.14 11.33
CA TYR A 425 -33.09 23.88 12.26
C TYR A 425 -33.78 25.15 12.77
N ALA A 426 -33.96 25.30 14.08
CA ALA A 426 -34.43 26.55 14.68
C ALA A 426 -33.24 27.43 15.06
N ASN A 427 -33.25 28.70 14.65
CA ASN A 427 -32.21 29.63 15.08
C ASN A 427 -32.26 29.82 16.61
N ILE A 428 -31.09 30.09 17.20
CA ILE A 428 -30.90 30.34 18.63
C ILE A 428 -30.55 31.81 18.93
N VAL A 429 -30.21 32.58 17.90
CA VAL A 429 -30.01 34.03 17.98
C VAL A 429 -31.14 34.74 17.25
N GLN A 430 -31.81 35.65 17.96
CA GLN A 430 -32.98 36.38 17.45
C GLN A 430 -32.63 37.24 16.22
N GLY A 431 -33.45 37.17 15.17
CA GLY A 431 -33.39 38.03 13.99
C GLY A 431 -32.29 37.67 12.98
N PHE A 432 -31.07 37.38 13.43
CA PHE A 432 -29.95 37.03 12.56
C PHE A 432 -29.00 36.05 13.24
N GLN A 433 -28.63 34.99 12.52
CA GLN A 433 -27.65 34.01 12.96
C GLN A 433 -26.78 33.54 11.81
N VAL A 434 -25.49 33.32 12.08
CA VAL A 434 -24.59 32.63 11.15
C VAL A 434 -24.46 31.18 11.59
N VAL A 435 -24.61 30.26 10.66
CA VAL A 435 -24.25 28.84 10.80
C VAL A 435 -23.14 28.50 9.81
N TRP A 436 -22.50 27.34 9.96
CA TRP A 436 -21.34 26.95 9.18
C TRP A 436 -21.58 25.58 8.52
N ALA A 437 -21.27 25.49 7.23
CA ALA A 437 -21.29 24.24 6.47
C ALA A 437 -19.86 23.76 6.27
N ARG A 438 -19.61 22.49 6.56
CA ARG A 438 -18.39 21.76 6.21
C ARG A 438 -18.70 20.90 4.98
N LEU A 439 -17.96 21.12 3.90
CA LEU A 439 -17.98 20.27 2.71
C LEU A 439 -16.80 19.32 2.78
N GLU A 440 -17.03 18.04 3.05
CA GLU A 440 -15.99 17.02 3.24
C GLU A 440 -16.06 15.95 2.16
N GLU A 441 -14.92 15.63 1.54
CA GLU A 441 -14.83 14.52 0.60
C GLU A 441 -14.68 13.17 1.34
N ASN A 442 -15.26 12.10 0.78
CA ASN A 442 -15.53 10.86 1.52
C ASN A 442 -14.35 9.86 1.58
N SER A 443 -13.22 10.13 0.92
CA SER A 443 -12.10 9.18 0.78
C SER A 443 -10.96 9.43 1.77
N LEU A 444 -10.45 10.64 1.86
CA LEU A 444 -9.31 11.05 2.69
C LEU A 444 -9.72 12.05 3.79
N GLY A 445 -10.94 12.60 3.73
CA GLY A 445 -11.48 13.53 4.72
C GLY A 445 -11.06 14.99 4.52
N CYS A 446 -10.57 15.36 3.33
CA CYS A 446 -10.27 16.76 3.01
C CYS A 446 -11.56 17.60 2.98
N TYR A 447 -11.49 18.84 3.46
CA TYR A 447 -12.70 19.64 3.71
C TYR A 447 -12.49 21.14 3.52
N ASP A 448 -13.60 21.83 3.26
CA ASP A 448 -13.67 23.28 3.24
C ASP A 448 -14.90 23.76 4.02
N VAL A 449 -14.82 24.95 4.61
CA VAL A 449 -15.83 25.49 5.53
C VAL A 449 -16.31 26.85 5.04
N VAL A 450 -17.63 26.98 4.88
CA VAL A 450 -18.29 28.23 4.50
C VAL A 450 -19.40 28.59 5.48
N SER A 451 -19.67 29.88 5.63
CA SER A 451 -20.77 30.37 6.47
C SER A 451 -22.09 30.44 5.69
N LEU A 452 -23.21 30.36 6.39
CA LEU A 452 -24.54 30.66 5.88
C LEU A 452 -25.23 31.65 6.82
N ASP A 453 -25.76 32.72 6.24
CA ASP A 453 -26.54 33.72 6.96
C ASP A 453 -28.02 33.28 7.01
N LEU A 454 -28.56 33.22 8.22
CA LEU A 454 -29.97 32.98 8.51
C LEU A 454 -30.59 34.29 8.98
N GLN A 455 -31.62 34.74 8.29
CA GLN A 455 -32.28 36.02 8.58
C GLN A 455 -33.78 35.82 8.77
N VAL A 456 -34.28 36.34 9.89
CA VAL A 456 -35.71 36.40 10.22
C VAL A 456 -36.17 37.85 10.03
N ASN A 457 -37.04 38.05 9.05
CA ASN A 457 -37.58 39.37 8.71
C ASN A 457 -38.93 39.58 9.39
N ASP A 458 -39.06 40.66 10.18
CA ASP A 458 -40.31 40.98 10.87
C ASP A 458 -41.51 41.00 9.90
N SER A 459 -42.59 40.33 10.29
CA SER A 459 -43.88 40.46 9.61
C SER A 459 -44.43 41.88 9.75
N PRO A 460 -45.17 42.39 8.74
CA PRO A 460 -45.83 43.68 8.86
C PRO A 460 -46.78 43.68 10.07
N ALA A 461 -46.58 44.65 10.97
CA ALA A 461 -47.48 44.82 12.11
C ALA A 461 -48.90 45.16 11.61
N ILE A 462 -49.89 44.33 11.97
CA ILE A 462 -51.30 44.71 11.83
C ILE A 462 -51.57 45.80 12.86
N THR A 463 -51.78 47.04 12.40
CA THR A 463 -52.12 48.15 13.30
C THR A 463 -53.58 48.01 13.75
N ASP A 464 -53.80 47.61 15.00
CA ASP A 464 -55.11 47.63 15.67
C ASP A 464 -55.41 49.04 16.25
N PRO A 465 -56.64 49.59 16.14
CA PRO A 465 -57.83 49.01 15.52
C PRO A 465 -57.76 49.00 14.00
N ILE A 466 -58.00 47.83 13.40
CA ILE A 466 -58.48 47.77 12.02
C ILE A 466 -59.80 48.54 12.02
N THR A 467 -59.89 49.58 11.19
CA THR A 467 -61.11 50.39 11.14
C THR A 467 -62.23 49.50 10.59
N ASP A 468 -63.30 49.29 11.36
CA ASP A 468 -64.47 48.54 10.88
C ASP A 468 -64.92 49.14 9.55
N LEU A 469 -65.07 48.28 8.54
CA LEU A 469 -65.71 48.66 7.30
C LEU A 469 -67.20 48.84 7.58
N VAL A 470 -67.59 50.06 7.92
CA VAL A 470 -69.00 50.45 8.01
C VAL A 470 -69.47 50.76 6.60
N VAL A 471 -70.09 49.77 5.96
CA VAL A 471 -70.96 50.03 4.81
C VAL A 471 -72.31 50.52 5.37
N CYS A 472 -73.05 51.28 4.56
CA CYS A 472 -74.45 51.56 4.85
C CYS A 472 -75.29 50.84 3.82
N ASP A 473 -76.35 50.18 4.28
CA ASP A 473 -77.41 49.57 3.48
C ASP A 473 -78.16 50.71 2.79
N ASN A 474 -77.61 51.14 1.66
CA ASN A 474 -78.12 52.29 0.94
C ASN A 474 -79.39 51.95 0.14
N ASP A 475 -79.73 50.67 0.01
CA ASP A 475 -80.95 50.18 -0.64
C ASP A 475 -81.99 49.56 0.30
N GLU A 476 -81.72 49.58 1.62
CA GLU A 476 -82.61 49.13 2.71
C GLU A 476 -83.08 47.67 2.57
N ASP A 477 -82.27 46.79 1.98
CA ASP A 477 -82.63 45.40 1.71
C ASP A 477 -82.26 44.42 2.85
N GLY A 478 -81.47 44.90 3.83
CA GLY A 478 -81.00 44.15 4.99
C GLY A 478 -79.74 43.31 4.75
N VAL A 479 -79.01 43.50 3.63
CA VAL A 479 -77.79 42.79 3.29
C VAL A 479 -76.72 43.76 2.76
N GLU A 480 -75.52 43.73 3.34
CA GLU A 480 -74.35 44.49 2.90
C GLU A 480 -73.09 43.63 2.80
#